data_AF-A0A261EY12-F1
#
_entry.id   AF-A0A261EY12-F1
#
_cell.length_a   1.000
_cell.length_b   1.000
_cell.length_c   1.000
_cell.angle_alpha   90.00
_cell.angle_beta   90.00
_cell.angle_gamma   90.00
#
_symmetry.space_group_name_H-M   'P 1'
#
loop_
_entity.id
_entity.type
_entity.pdbx_description
1 polymer ?
#
loop_
_entity_poly.entity_id
_entity_poly.type
_entity_poly.pdbx_seq_one_letter_code
_entity_poly.pdbx_strand_id
1 'polypeptide(L)'
;MADKPHVYGDDPKDWDQDFDGPLDYRLPVLRPITDPEEQAKRQRELGITPQDPDEHKWVSSHAIALYRAGKPVNTFKLQAEYRRLKKEGKL
;
A
#
# COMPACT_ATOMS: atom_id res chain seq x y z
N MET A 1 -14.14 36.37 -8.93
CA MET A 1 -14.74 35.54 -7.87
C MET A 1 -13.74 34.43 -7.61
N ALA A 2 -13.17 34.36 -6.41
CA ALA A 2 -12.13 33.38 -6.10
C ALA A 2 -12.79 32.02 -5.81
N ASP A 3 -12.43 31.00 -6.60
CA ASP A 3 -12.76 29.60 -6.29
C ASP A 3 -12.17 29.26 -4.93
N LYS A 4 -13.03 28.90 -3.99
CA LYS A 4 -12.59 28.39 -2.69
C LYS A 4 -12.07 26.97 -2.91
N PRO A 5 -10.92 26.59 -2.34
CA PRO A 5 -10.46 25.21 -2.38
C PRO A 5 -11.46 24.31 -1.65
N HIS A 6 -11.82 23.19 -2.29
CA HIS A 6 -12.66 22.16 -1.70
C HIS A 6 -11.85 21.47 -0.59
N VAL A 7 -12.20 21.76 0.66
CA VAL A 7 -11.62 21.13 1.84
C VAL A 7 -12.44 19.86 2.08
N TYR A 8 -11.85 18.68 1.82
CA TYR A 8 -12.44 17.42 2.25
C TYR A 8 -12.52 17.43 3.77
N GLY A 9 -13.73 17.34 4.32
CA GLY A 9 -13.96 17.30 5.76
C GLY A 9 -13.33 16.04 6.37
N ASP A 10 -12.63 16.23 7.49
CA ASP A 10 -12.08 15.15 8.34
C ASP A 10 -13.19 14.39 9.11
N ASP A 11 -14.46 14.72 8.92
CA ASP A 11 -15.60 14.09 9.58
C ASP A 11 -16.18 12.99 8.67
N PRO A 12 -16.14 11.69 9.07
CA PRO A 12 -16.62 10.58 8.26
C PRO A 12 -18.09 10.71 7.81
N LYS A 13 -18.89 11.50 8.53
CA LYS A 13 -20.30 11.74 8.20
C LYS A 13 -20.50 12.65 6.97
N ASP A 14 -19.46 13.38 6.57
CA ASP A 14 -19.49 14.27 5.40
C ASP A 14 -19.13 13.49 4.12
N TRP A 15 -18.64 12.25 4.24
CA TRP A 15 -18.26 11.41 3.10
C TRP A 15 -19.47 10.81 2.37
N ASP A 16 -20.60 10.71 3.07
CA ASP A 16 -21.84 10.11 2.55
C ASP A 16 -22.73 11.13 1.79
N GLN A 17 -22.42 12.44 1.86
CA GLN A 17 -23.28 13.49 1.31
C GLN A 17 -23.04 13.81 -0.18
N ASP A 18 -21.88 13.44 -0.74
CA ASP A 18 -21.54 13.77 -2.14
C ASP A 18 -21.78 12.62 -3.13
N PHE A 19 -22.34 11.49 -2.69
CA PHE A 19 -22.61 10.32 -3.53
C PHE A 19 -24.10 10.19 -3.92
N ASP A 20 -24.67 11.26 -4.48
CA ASP A 20 -26.09 11.33 -4.91
C ASP A 20 -26.31 10.85 -6.37
N GLY A 21 -25.50 9.89 -6.82
CA GLY A 21 -25.65 9.22 -8.11
C GLY A 21 -25.93 7.73 -7.92
N PRO A 22 -26.73 7.07 -8.78
CA PRO A 22 -26.83 5.62 -8.73
C PRO A 22 -25.41 5.06 -8.92
N LEU A 23 -24.86 4.43 -7.87
CA LEU A 23 -23.63 3.64 -7.93
C LEU A 23 -23.89 2.40 -8.80
N ASP A 24 -24.05 2.60 -10.11
CA ASP A 24 -24.13 1.55 -11.12
C ASP A 24 -22.75 1.00 -11.47
N TYR A 25 -21.70 1.43 -10.76
CA TYR A 25 -20.38 0.81 -10.75
C TYR A 25 -20.49 -0.62 -10.21
N ARG A 26 -20.88 -1.55 -11.07
CA ARG A 26 -20.39 -2.91 -10.97
C ARG A 26 -18.88 -2.83 -11.14
N LEU A 27 -18.16 -2.64 -10.02
CA LEU A 27 -16.72 -2.84 -9.98
C LEU A 27 -16.48 -4.21 -10.62
N PRO A 28 -15.63 -4.30 -11.66
CA PRO A 28 -15.34 -5.59 -12.26
C PRO A 28 -14.85 -6.52 -11.15
N VAL A 29 -15.39 -7.73 -11.11
CA VAL A 29 -14.93 -8.76 -10.17
C VAL A 29 -13.45 -9.01 -10.47
N LEU A 30 -12.57 -8.43 -9.65
CA LEU A 30 -11.13 -8.60 -9.79
C LEU A 30 -10.81 -10.05 -9.45
N ARG A 31 -10.41 -10.82 -10.46
CA ARG A 31 -9.93 -12.18 -10.26
C ARG A 31 -8.47 -12.13 -9.82
N PRO A 32 -8.09 -12.81 -8.73
CA PRO A 32 -6.69 -12.91 -8.35
C PRO A 32 -5.94 -13.66 -9.46
N ILE A 33 -4.81 -13.10 -9.89
CA ILE A 33 -3.87 -13.81 -10.75
C ILE A 33 -3.08 -14.72 -9.84
N THR A 34 -3.31 -16.02 -9.91
CA THR A 34 -2.63 -17.02 -9.08
C THR A 34 -1.48 -17.71 -9.80
N ASP A 35 -1.43 -17.60 -11.13
CA ASP A 35 -0.36 -18.17 -11.94
C ASP A 35 0.93 -17.32 -11.84
N PRO A 36 2.07 -17.89 -11.39
CA PRO A 36 3.32 -17.15 -11.26
C PRO A 36 3.83 -16.55 -12.58
N GLU A 37 3.60 -17.21 -13.72
CA GLU A 37 4.05 -16.71 -15.03
C GLU A 37 3.22 -15.50 -15.46
N GLU A 38 1.90 -15.58 -15.32
CA GLU A 38 1.00 -14.45 -15.56
C GLU A 38 1.30 -13.27 -14.62
N GLN A 39 1.57 -13.53 -13.34
CA GLN A 39 2.01 -12.50 -12.40
C GLN A 39 3.29 -11.80 -12.87
N ALA A 40 4.31 -12.57 -13.23
CA ALA A 40 5.59 -12.04 -13.70
C ALA A 40 5.42 -11.20 -14.99
N LYS A 41 4.58 -11.67 -15.92
CA LYS A 41 4.25 -10.94 -17.14
C LYS A 41 3.58 -9.60 -16.82
N ARG A 42 2.57 -9.59 -15.96
CA ARG A 42 1.87 -8.36 -15.54
C ARG A 42 2.78 -7.39 -14.79
N GLN A 43 3.63 -7.90 -13.90
CA GLN A 43 4.63 -7.09 -13.19
C GLN A 43 5.55 -6.37 -14.18
N ARG A 44 6.03 -7.07 -15.23
CA ARG A 44 6.82 -6.45 -16.30
C ARG A 44 6.04 -5.40 -17.08
N GLU A 45 4.80 -5.70 -17.49
CA GLU A 45 3.93 -4.76 -18.22
C GLU A 45 3.69 -3.47 -17.43
N LEU A 46 3.54 -3.58 -16.11
CA LEU A 46 3.26 -2.46 -15.20
C LEU A 46 4.53 -1.76 -14.69
N GLY A 47 5.72 -2.22 -15.10
CA GLY A 47 7.00 -1.70 -14.57
C GLY A 47 7.21 -1.95 -13.08
N ILE A 48 6.46 -2.90 -12.49
CA ILE A 48 6.58 -3.29 -11.10
C ILE A 48 7.77 -4.24 -10.99
N THR A 49 8.81 -3.78 -10.29
CA THR A 49 9.93 -4.66 -9.95
C THR A 49 9.51 -5.60 -8.83
N PRO A 50 9.72 -6.93 -8.97
CA PRO A 50 9.45 -7.87 -7.89
C PRO A 50 10.23 -7.44 -6.65
N GLN A 51 9.53 -7.27 -5.54
CA GLN A 51 10.16 -6.94 -4.27
C GLN A 51 10.90 -8.18 -3.76
N ASP A 52 12.08 -7.98 -3.17
CA ASP A 52 12.83 -9.06 -2.50
C ASP A 52 11.92 -9.69 -1.41
N PRO A 53 11.65 -11.01 -1.49
CA PRO A 53 10.72 -11.67 -0.58
C PRO A 53 11.19 -11.65 0.87
N ASP A 54 12.50 -11.67 1.12
CA ASP A 54 13.07 -11.65 2.47
C ASP A 54 12.99 -10.23 3.05
N GLU A 55 13.27 -9.20 2.25
CA GLU A 55 13.07 -7.80 2.64
C GLU A 55 11.60 -7.54 2.97
N HIS A 56 10.68 -7.96 2.09
CA HIS A 56 9.25 -7.76 2.28
C HIS A 56 8.74 -8.45 3.54
N LYS A 57 9.15 -9.71 3.78
CA LYS A 57 8.76 -10.47 4.97
C LYS A 57 9.28 -9.81 6.25
N TRP A 58 10.53 -9.37 6.27
CA TRP A 58 11.12 -8.72 7.44
C TRP A 58 10.44 -7.39 7.77
N VAL A 59 10.24 -6.54 6.75
CA VAL A 59 9.59 -5.23 6.89
C VAL A 59 8.15 -5.37 7.35
N SER A 60 7.38 -6.29 6.75
CA SER A 60 5.98 -6.52 7.13
C SER A 60 5.88 -6.98 8.58
N SER A 61 6.73 -7.91 8.99
CA SER A 61 6.74 -8.44 10.36
C SER A 61 7.08 -7.35 11.39
N HIS A 62 8.10 -6.53 11.12
CA HIS A 62 8.50 -5.43 11.99
C HIS A 62 7.47 -4.31 12.04
N ALA A 63 6.87 -3.95 10.90
CA ALA A 63 5.82 -2.93 10.83
C ALA A 63 4.60 -3.33 11.68
N ILE A 64 4.16 -4.60 11.58
CA ILE A 64 3.04 -5.12 12.36
C ILE A 64 3.37 -5.10 13.87
N ALA A 65 4.57 -5.52 14.26
CA ALA A 65 4.99 -5.52 15.66
C ALA A 65 5.01 -4.10 16.24
N LEU A 66 5.57 -3.14 15.50
CA LEU A 66 5.65 -1.74 15.89
C LEU A 66 4.28 -1.07 15.98
N TYR A 67 3.38 -1.36 15.03
CA TYR A 67 1.99 -0.90 15.08
C TYR A 67 1.27 -1.40 16.34
N ARG A 68 1.39 -2.69 16.66
CA ARG A 68 0.80 -3.28 17.87
C ARG A 68 1.37 -2.70 19.16
N ALA A 69 2.60 -2.21 19.14
CA ALA A 69 3.23 -1.52 20.26
C ALA A 69 2.87 -0.02 20.36
N GLY A 70 1.95 0.48 19.52
CA GLY A 70 1.55 1.89 19.49
C GLY A 70 2.61 2.83 18.88
N LYS A 71 3.57 2.27 18.14
CA LYS A 71 4.68 3.02 17.51
C LYS A 71 4.68 2.78 16.00
N PRO A 72 3.63 3.17 15.25
CA PRO A 72 3.61 2.96 13.81
C PRO A 72 4.81 3.65 13.14
N VAL A 73 5.51 2.92 12.28
CA VAL A 73 6.67 3.42 11.54
C VAL A 73 6.41 3.26 10.05
N ASN A 74 6.90 4.24 9.28
CA ASN A 74 6.87 4.21 7.83
C ASN A 74 7.69 3.01 7.29
N THR A 75 7.07 2.19 6.44
CA THR A 75 7.68 0.98 5.87
C THR A 75 8.91 1.27 5.00
N PHE A 76 9.03 2.44 4.37
CA PHE A 76 10.25 2.84 3.65
C PHE A 76 11.46 3.03 4.58
N LYS A 77 11.23 3.49 5.82
CA LYS A 77 12.30 3.59 6.83
C LYS A 77 12.76 2.19 7.25
N LEU A 78 11.83 1.26 7.41
CA LEU A 78 12.13 -0.14 7.72
C LEU A 78 12.88 -0.83 6.57
N GLN A 79 12.53 -0.54 5.31
CA GLN A 79 13.30 -1.04 4.16
C GLN A 79 14.75 -0.54 4.16
N ALA A 80 14.95 0.76 4.42
CA ALA A 80 16.29 1.33 4.54
C ALA A 80 17.08 0.69 5.69
N GLU A 81 16.43 0.44 6.83
CA GLU A 81 17.02 -0.25 7.98
C GLU A 81 17.39 -1.70 7.65
N TYR A 82 16.49 -2.45 7.00
CA TYR A 82 16.76 -3.80 6.53
C TYR A 82 18.00 -3.85 5.65
N ARG A 83 18.07 -2.99 4.62
CA ARG A 83 19.20 -2.93 3.70
C ARG A 83 20.51 -2.55 4.40
N ARG A 84 20.45 -1.65 5.38
CA ARG A 84 21.60 -1.30 6.22
C ARG A 84 22.08 -2.52 7.02
N LEU A 85 21.17 -3.18 7.73
CA LEU A 85 21.48 -4.36 8.55
C LEU A 85 22.00 -5.53 7.71
N LYS A 86 21.46 -5.72 6.51
CA LYS A 86 21.93 -6.73 5.55
C LYS A 86 23.35 -6.44 5.07
N LYS A 87 23.65 -5.17 4.74
CA LYS A 87 25.00 -4.73 4.35
C LYS A 87 26.02 -4.90 5.50
N GLU A 88 25.57 -4.74 6.74
CA GLU A 88 26.38 -4.93 7.94
C GLU A 88 26.53 -6.41 8.35
N GLY A 89 25.89 -7.35 7.66
CA GLY A 89 25.93 -8.78 7.99
C GLY A 89 25.17 -9.16 9.26
N LYS A 90 24.25 -8.30 9.73
CA LYS A 90 23.44 -8.49 10.94
C LYS A 90 22.09 -9.17 10.66
N LEU A 91 21.77 -9.37 9.38
CA LEU A 91 20.61 -10.08 8.83
C LEU A 91 21.05 -11.00 7.70
#